data_AF-A0A348WFJ8-F1
#
_entry.id   AF-A0A348WFJ8-F1
#
_cell.length_a   1.000
_cell.length_b   1.000
_cell.length_c   1.000
_cell.angle_alpha   90.00
_cell.angle_beta   90.00
_cell.angle_gamma   90.00
#
_symmetry.space_group_name_H-M   'P 1'
#
loop_
_entity.id
_entity.type
_entity.pdbx_description
1 polymer ?
#
loop_
_entity_poly.entity_id
_entity_poly.type
_entity_poly.pdbx_seq_one_letter_code
_entity_poly.pdbx_strand_id
1 'polypeptide(L)'
;GLLSEVQKSGIETPLTKSKDMKNLLSASAAAEVRDYVVANPEQIGETVEFRLLASSRVDGYLKGRVKREDVADDKNISVEQLDLTDQLRDAGIVSKGFNLSFITGADASESRPEQAGIGVSMLGSFFMMLVVLVLSLPIGVAASIYLEEFAPQNRFTDLIEVNISNLAAVPSIVFGILGLAVFIQFAHLPQSAPLVGGLVLTLMTLPTIIISTRASLKAVPPSIRDAALGVGASKMQSIFHHVLPLAMPG
;
A
#
# COMPACT_ATOMS: atom_id res chain seq x y z
N GLY A 1 21.98 18.66 22.60
CA GLY A 1 20.54 18.86 22.27
C GLY A 1 20.36 20.18 21.56
N LEU A 2 19.20 20.42 20.92
CA LEU A 2 19.00 21.55 20.00
C LEU A 2 19.40 22.92 20.56
N LEU A 3 19.04 23.23 21.82
CA LEU A 3 19.44 24.49 22.48
C LEU A 3 20.96 24.71 22.49
N SER A 4 21.73 23.66 22.77
CA SER A 4 23.19 23.74 22.76
C SER A 4 23.74 23.98 21.36
N GLU A 5 23.08 23.47 20.32
CA GLU A 5 23.50 23.69 18.94
C GLU A 5 23.21 25.13 18.52
N VAL A 6 22.02 25.65 18.83
CA VAL A 6 21.64 27.05 18.60
C VAL A 6 22.65 28.01 19.24
N GLN A 7 23.06 27.73 20.48
CA GLN A 7 24.06 28.53 21.20
C GLN A 7 25.46 28.45 20.56
N LYS A 8 25.88 27.27 20.09
CA LYS A 8 27.17 27.09 19.40
C LYS A 8 27.21 27.83 18.07
N SER A 9 26.09 27.89 17.35
CA SER A 9 25.99 28.57 16.06
C SER A 9 25.83 30.09 16.16
N GLY A 10 25.80 30.65 17.37
CA GLY A 10 25.69 32.10 17.60
C GLY A 10 24.34 32.70 17.22
N ILE A 11 23.28 31.88 17.17
CA ILE A 11 21.93 32.30 16.80
C ILE A 11 21.25 33.01 17.99
N GLU A 12 20.84 34.27 17.80
CA GLU A 12 20.08 35.02 18.80
C GLU A 12 18.59 34.68 18.72
N THR A 13 18.00 34.23 19.84
CA THR A 13 16.59 33.84 19.91
C THR A 13 15.99 34.17 21.27
N PRO A 14 14.71 34.59 21.33
CA PRO A 14 14.00 34.76 22.60
C PRO A 14 13.71 33.42 23.31
N LEU A 15 13.87 32.28 22.62
CA LEU A 15 13.65 30.93 23.15
C LEU A 15 14.88 30.48 23.96
N THR A 16 14.86 30.69 25.27
CA THR A 16 16.03 30.44 26.13
C THR A 16 16.05 29.07 26.80
N LYS A 17 14.89 28.37 26.88
CA LYS A 17 14.79 27.06 27.53
C LYS A 17 14.63 25.95 26.50
N SER A 18 15.18 24.78 26.82
CA SER A 18 15.07 23.60 25.93
C SER A 18 13.61 23.18 25.69
N LYS A 19 12.69 23.47 26.62
CA LYS A 19 11.26 23.17 26.47
C LYS A 19 10.62 24.03 25.36
N ASP A 20 11.10 25.25 25.19
CA ASP A 20 10.54 26.21 24.23
C ASP A 20 10.86 25.81 22.79
N MET A 21 11.90 24.97 22.59
CA MET A 21 12.30 24.43 21.29
C MET A 21 11.73 23.02 21.03
N LYS A 22 10.97 22.44 21.97
CA LYS A 22 10.48 21.05 21.86
C LYS A 22 9.64 20.83 20.60
N ASN A 23 8.83 21.81 20.22
CA ASN A 23 7.92 21.72 19.08
C ASN A 23 8.64 21.89 17.72
N LEU A 24 9.94 22.17 17.71
CA LEU A 24 10.72 22.23 16.47
C LEU A 24 11.11 20.83 15.98
N LEU A 25 11.30 19.90 16.91
CA LEU A 25 11.66 18.52 16.62
C LEU A 25 10.41 17.64 16.62
N SER A 26 10.48 16.56 15.85
CA SER A 26 9.42 15.55 15.84
C SER A 26 9.30 14.86 17.19
N ALA A 27 8.08 14.45 17.54
CA ALA A 27 7.83 13.72 18.78
C ALA A 27 8.52 12.34 18.82
N SER A 28 8.98 11.77 17.69
CA SER A 28 9.82 10.54 17.72
C SER A 28 11.23 10.77 18.17
N ALA A 29 11.74 12.00 18.19
CA ALA A 29 13.15 12.22 18.51
C ALA A 29 13.55 11.55 19.84
N ALA A 30 12.64 11.57 20.82
CA ALA A 30 12.85 10.89 22.10
C ALA A 30 12.90 9.35 21.96
N ALA A 31 12.05 8.78 21.09
CA ALA A 31 12.03 7.35 20.80
C ALA A 31 13.29 6.93 20.02
N GLU A 32 13.70 7.68 19.00
CA GLU A 32 14.91 7.41 18.21
C GLU A 32 16.17 7.42 19.08
N VAL A 33 16.31 8.42 19.96
CA VAL A 33 17.44 8.49 20.89
C VAL A 33 17.40 7.33 21.90
N ARG A 34 16.21 7.01 22.45
CA ARG A 34 16.05 5.86 23.36
C ARG A 34 16.44 4.56 22.66
N ASP A 35 15.95 4.32 21.46
CA ASP A 35 16.17 3.09 20.72
C ASP A 35 17.64 2.94 20.33
N TYR A 36 18.31 4.04 20.00
CA TYR A 36 19.76 4.06 19.81
C TYR A 36 20.53 3.68 21.08
N VAL A 37 20.17 4.25 22.24
CA VAL A 37 20.85 3.94 23.52
C VAL A 37 20.61 2.49 23.94
N VAL A 38 19.40 1.95 23.74
CA VAL A 38 19.09 0.55 24.04
C VAL A 38 19.88 -0.40 23.14
N ALA A 39 20.05 -0.05 21.86
CA ALA A 39 20.81 -0.84 20.90
C ALA A 39 22.34 -0.74 21.10
N ASN A 40 22.84 0.36 21.69
CA ASN A 40 24.27 0.61 21.89
C ASN A 40 24.58 1.06 23.33
N PRO A 41 24.41 0.20 24.36
CA PRO A 41 24.63 0.59 25.75
C PRO A 41 26.06 1.08 26.05
N GLU A 42 27.05 0.60 25.29
CA GLU A 42 28.46 0.98 25.40
C GLU A 42 28.76 2.43 25.00
N GLN A 43 27.89 3.06 24.22
CA GLN A 43 28.02 4.47 23.79
C GLN A 43 27.58 5.45 24.89
N ILE A 44 27.11 4.98 26.04
CA ILE A 44 26.67 5.84 27.14
C ILE A 44 27.86 6.62 27.70
N GLY A 45 27.76 7.95 27.64
CA GLY A 45 28.80 8.88 28.07
C GLY A 45 29.55 9.56 26.92
N GLU A 46 29.35 9.09 25.68
CA GLU A 46 29.91 9.71 24.48
C GLU A 46 28.98 10.78 23.90
N THR A 47 29.54 11.69 23.10
CA THR A 47 28.75 12.68 22.34
C THR A 47 28.48 12.14 20.95
N VAL A 48 27.21 11.85 20.66
CA VAL A 48 26.74 11.31 19.38
C VAL A 48 25.91 12.35 18.63
N GLU A 49 26.12 12.46 17.33
CA GLU A 49 25.33 13.32 16.44
C GLU A 49 24.09 12.56 15.93
N PHE A 50 22.93 13.23 15.94
CA PHE A 50 21.68 12.67 15.44
C PHE A 50 21.08 13.56 14.35
N ARG A 51 20.60 12.93 13.27
CA ARG A 51 19.73 13.57 12.28
C ARG A 51 18.29 13.22 12.60
N LEU A 52 17.57 14.20 13.14
CA LEU A 52 16.21 14.03 13.62
C LEU A 52 15.23 14.76 12.69
N LEU A 53 14.02 14.22 12.56
CA LEU A 53 12.96 14.89 11.82
C LEU A 53 12.50 16.16 12.54
N ALA A 54 12.27 17.21 11.76
CA ALA A 54 11.56 18.39 12.24
C ALA A 54 10.07 18.06 12.43
N SER A 55 9.38 18.79 13.30
CA SER A 55 7.95 18.58 13.54
C SER A 55 7.13 18.87 12.26
N SER A 56 5.93 18.28 12.17
CA SER A 56 5.01 18.51 11.03
C SER A 56 4.78 19.99 10.70
N ARG A 57 4.77 20.88 11.71
CA ARG A 57 4.60 22.31 11.52
C ARG A 57 5.83 22.97 10.92
N VAL A 58 7.02 22.63 11.40
CA VAL A 58 8.28 23.10 10.82
C VAL A 58 8.45 22.60 9.39
N ASP A 59 8.20 21.31 9.15
CA ASP A 59 8.22 20.72 7.80
C ASP A 59 7.20 21.42 6.87
N GLY A 60 5.98 21.62 7.36
CA GLY A 60 4.93 22.34 6.66
C GLY A 60 5.32 23.76 6.31
N TYR A 61 5.94 24.49 7.24
CA TYR A 61 6.44 25.83 7.03
C TYR A 61 7.52 25.88 5.94
N LEU A 62 8.54 25.02 6.03
CA LEU A 62 9.62 24.94 5.05
C LEU A 62 9.16 24.49 3.64
N LYS A 63 7.97 23.88 3.55
CA LYS A 63 7.29 23.50 2.30
C LYS A 63 6.19 24.48 1.88
N GLY A 64 5.98 25.58 2.61
CA GLY A 64 4.96 26.59 2.30
C GLY A 64 3.51 26.19 2.60
N ARG A 65 3.29 25.07 3.30
CA ARG A 65 1.96 24.61 3.76
C ARG A 65 1.47 25.32 5.01
N VAL A 66 2.39 25.84 5.82
CA VAL A 66 2.10 26.65 7.01
C VAL A 66 2.64 28.05 6.72
N LYS A 67 1.83 29.09 6.95
CA LYS A 67 2.24 30.49 6.78
C LYS A 67 2.34 31.17 8.14
N ARG A 68 3.18 32.20 8.25
CA ARG A 68 3.36 32.99 9.48
C ARG A 68 2.06 33.63 9.97
N GLU A 69 1.20 34.04 9.03
CA GLU A 69 -0.09 34.68 9.30
C GLU A 69 -1.06 33.74 10.03
N ASP A 70 -0.99 32.44 9.74
CA ASP A 70 -1.91 31.42 10.27
C ASP A 70 -1.50 30.89 11.65
N VAL A 71 -0.33 31.32 12.15
CA VAL A 71 0.32 30.76 13.36
C VAL A 71 -0.19 31.41 14.64
N ALA A 72 -0.81 32.60 14.56
CA ALA A 72 -1.34 33.30 15.73
C ALA A 72 -2.34 32.45 16.55
N ASP A 73 -3.09 31.58 15.87
CA ASP A 73 -4.08 30.69 16.49
C ASP A 73 -3.59 29.23 16.64
N ASP A 74 -2.34 28.90 16.24
CA ASP A 74 -1.81 27.54 16.32
C ASP A 74 -1.19 27.26 17.69
N LYS A 75 -1.58 26.15 18.31
CA LYS A 75 -1.03 25.68 19.60
C LYS A 75 0.27 24.89 19.46
N ASN A 76 0.61 24.48 18.23
CA ASN A 76 1.71 23.55 17.96
C ASN A 76 2.99 24.26 17.51
N ILE A 77 2.91 25.52 17.08
CA ILE A 77 4.08 26.30 16.69
C ILE A 77 3.85 27.79 16.97
N SER A 78 4.90 28.54 17.32
CA SER A 78 4.84 29.99 17.52
C SER A 78 5.63 30.75 16.44
N VAL A 79 5.43 32.07 16.36
CA VAL A 79 6.15 32.92 15.39
C VAL A 79 7.66 32.91 15.66
N GLU A 80 8.06 32.98 16.93
CA GLU A 80 9.47 32.95 17.34
C GLU A 80 10.15 31.62 16.99
N GLN A 81 9.38 30.53 17.00
CA GLN A 81 9.84 29.20 16.57
C GLN A 81 10.03 29.15 15.04
N LEU A 82 9.21 29.84 14.27
CA LEU A 82 9.40 29.97 12.82
C LEU A 82 10.62 30.83 12.49
N ASP A 83 10.81 31.94 13.20
CA ASP A 83 11.98 32.80 13.01
C ASP A 83 13.27 32.05 13.37
N LEU A 84 13.26 31.24 14.43
CA LEU A 84 14.37 30.35 14.74
C LEU A 84 14.55 29.29 13.63
N THR A 85 13.47 28.75 13.07
CA THR A 85 13.54 27.78 11.96
C THR A 85 14.26 28.36 10.74
N ASP A 86 13.98 29.62 10.38
CA ASP A 86 14.68 30.28 9.27
C ASP A 86 16.17 30.45 9.57
N GLN A 87 16.52 30.90 10.78
CA GLN A 87 17.91 31.02 11.20
C GLN A 87 18.64 29.68 11.18
N LEU A 88 17.98 28.61 11.64
CA LEU A 88 18.52 27.24 11.59
C LEU A 88 18.68 26.72 10.16
N ARG A 89 17.78 27.08 9.25
CA ARG A 89 17.90 26.76 7.83
C ARG A 89 19.08 27.49 7.20
N ASP A 90 19.20 28.79 7.47
CA ASP A 90 20.25 29.63 6.89
C ASP A 90 21.64 29.26 7.43
N ALA A 91 21.71 28.76 8.67
CA ALA A 91 22.90 28.15 9.26
C ALA A 91 23.19 26.71 8.77
N GLY A 92 22.32 26.13 7.92
CA GLY A 92 22.47 24.78 7.38
C GLY A 92 22.18 23.64 8.37
N ILE A 93 21.65 23.94 9.56
CA ILE A 93 21.32 22.96 10.60
C ILE A 93 20.02 22.22 10.24
N VAL A 94 19.06 22.94 9.65
CA VAL A 94 17.80 22.38 9.17
C VAL A 94 17.80 22.37 7.65
N SER A 95 17.56 21.20 7.06
CA SER A 95 17.54 21.04 5.61
C SER A 95 16.36 20.18 5.16
N LYS A 96 15.94 20.38 3.90
CA LYS A 96 14.98 19.51 3.24
C LYS A 96 15.75 18.42 2.50
N GLY A 97 15.34 17.17 2.71
CA GLY A 97 15.92 16.01 2.05
C GLY A 97 14.86 15.00 1.65
N PHE A 98 15.26 14.02 0.85
CA PHE A 98 14.41 12.89 0.53
C PHE A 98 14.32 11.96 1.75
N ASN A 99 13.10 11.71 2.24
CA ASN A 99 12.87 10.84 3.38
C ASN A 99 12.55 9.42 2.90
N LEU A 100 13.54 8.53 2.89
CA LEU A 100 13.33 7.12 2.52
C LEU A 100 12.33 6.41 3.44
N SER A 101 12.22 6.83 4.70
CA SER A 101 11.24 6.30 5.64
C SER A 101 9.80 6.59 5.21
N PHE A 102 9.56 7.53 4.30
CA PHE A 102 8.23 7.67 3.68
C PHE A 102 7.87 6.42 2.87
N ILE A 103 8.82 5.83 2.13
CA ILE A 103 8.55 4.67 1.27
C ILE A 103 8.63 3.36 2.07
N THR A 104 9.68 3.20 2.88
CA THR A 104 9.96 1.92 3.57
C THR A 104 9.51 1.90 5.02
N GLY A 105 9.17 3.05 5.59
CA GLY A 105 8.79 3.16 7.00
C GLY A 105 7.45 2.50 7.29
N ALA A 106 7.32 2.05 8.55
CA ALA A 106 6.15 1.34 9.04
C ALA A 106 5.21 2.22 9.89
N ASP A 107 5.58 3.47 10.15
CA ASP A 107 4.79 4.36 10.99
C ASP A 107 3.59 4.90 10.21
N ALA A 108 2.38 4.58 10.64
CA ALA A 108 1.13 5.10 10.09
C ALA A 108 0.45 6.12 11.03
N SER A 109 1.23 6.74 11.93
CA SER A 109 0.72 7.65 12.96
C SER A 109 0.20 8.96 12.39
N GLU A 110 -1.10 9.21 12.60
CA GLU A 110 -1.72 10.50 12.32
C GLU A 110 -1.15 11.64 13.18
N SER A 111 -0.68 11.32 14.39
CA SER A 111 -0.12 12.31 15.33
C SER A 111 1.28 12.81 14.94
N ARG A 112 1.97 12.11 14.02
CA ARG A 112 3.34 12.42 13.58
C ARG A 112 3.45 12.34 12.04
N PRO A 113 2.75 13.22 11.29
CA PRO A 113 2.71 13.15 9.83
C PRO A 113 4.08 13.20 9.16
N GLU A 114 5.06 13.85 9.79
CA GLU A 114 6.45 13.94 9.30
C GLU A 114 7.17 12.58 9.23
N GLN A 115 6.68 11.58 9.96
CA GLN A 115 7.21 10.21 10.01
C GLN A 115 6.39 9.20 9.25
N ALA A 116 5.21 9.60 8.76
CA ALA A 116 4.30 8.69 8.12
C ALA A 116 4.98 7.98 6.94
N GLY A 117 4.89 6.66 6.92
CA GLY A 117 5.44 5.77 5.90
C GLY A 117 4.35 4.92 5.25
N ILE A 118 4.49 4.67 3.95
CA ILE A 118 3.59 3.83 3.16
C ILE A 118 4.09 2.38 3.04
N GLY A 119 5.20 2.01 3.68
CA GLY A 119 5.82 0.69 3.51
C GLY A 119 4.91 -0.46 3.93
N VAL A 120 4.20 -0.30 5.05
CA VAL A 120 3.24 -1.32 5.55
C VAL A 120 2.03 -1.45 4.64
N SER A 121 1.48 -0.34 4.12
CA SER A 121 0.34 -0.39 3.20
C SER A 121 0.74 -0.98 1.85
N MET A 122 1.92 -0.63 1.33
CA MET A 122 2.49 -1.24 0.12
C MET A 122 2.64 -2.76 0.28
N LEU A 123 3.19 -3.22 1.40
CA LEU A 123 3.36 -4.64 1.67
C LEU A 123 2.02 -5.37 1.81
N GLY A 124 1.05 -4.74 2.49
CA GLY A 124 -0.31 -5.24 2.59
C GLY A 124 -0.97 -5.40 1.23
N SER A 125 -0.91 -4.38 0.38
CA SER A 125 -1.42 -4.43 -1.00
C SER A 125 -0.69 -5.48 -1.85
N PHE A 126 0.62 -5.60 -1.72
CA PHE A 126 1.40 -6.61 -2.43
C PHE A 126 0.92 -8.03 -2.09
N PHE A 127 0.76 -8.35 -0.80
CA PHE A 127 0.26 -9.66 -0.39
C PHE A 127 -1.20 -9.90 -0.78
N MET A 128 -2.07 -8.87 -0.74
CA MET A 128 -3.43 -8.98 -1.28
C MET A 128 -3.41 -9.34 -2.76
N MET A 129 -2.59 -8.68 -3.57
CA MET A 129 -2.45 -8.96 -4.99
C MET A 129 -1.88 -10.35 -5.26
N LEU A 130 -0.97 -10.84 -4.43
CA LEU A 130 -0.46 -12.20 -4.52
C LEU A 130 -1.58 -13.23 -4.32
N VAL A 131 -2.45 -13.03 -3.32
CA VAL A 131 -3.62 -13.89 -3.10
C VAL A 131 -4.55 -13.88 -4.32
N VAL A 132 -4.85 -12.70 -4.86
CA VAL A 132 -5.67 -12.56 -6.07
C VAL A 132 -5.03 -13.29 -7.25
N LEU A 133 -3.72 -13.12 -7.48
CA LEU A 133 -3.02 -13.76 -8.59
C LEU A 133 -3.04 -15.29 -8.47
N VAL A 134 -2.78 -15.82 -7.27
CA VAL A 134 -2.72 -17.27 -7.02
C VAL A 134 -4.08 -17.92 -7.08
N LEU A 135 -5.16 -17.20 -6.74
CA LEU A 135 -6.51 -17.75 -6.73
C LEU A 135 -7.31 -17.40 -7.98
N SER A 136 -7.49 -16.12 -8.28
CA SER A 136 -8.38 -15.69 -9.37
C SER A 136 -7.92 -16.17 -10.74
N LEU A 137 -6.61 -16.12 -11.01
CA LEU A 137 -6.09 -16.47 -12.34
C LEU A 137 -6.24 -17.97 -12.62
N PRO A 138 -5.75 -18.90 -11.78
CA PRO A 138 -5.95 -20.33 -12.04
C PRO A 138 -7.42 -20.74 -12.03
N ILE A 139 -8.21 -20.26 -11.07
CA ILE A 139 -9.64 -20.62 -10.96
C ILE A 139 -10.41 -20.06 -12.16
N GLY A 140 -10.17 -18.80 -12.52
CA GLY A 140 -10.85 -18.13 -13.63
C GLY A 140 -10.51 -18.76 -14.96
N VAL A 141 -9.23 -18.98 -15.25
CA VAL A 141 -8.78 -19.62 -16.50
C VAL A 141 -9.29 -21.06 -16.60
N ALA A 142 -9.22 -21.84 -15.52
CA ALA A 142 -9.72 -23.21 -15.52
C ALA A 142 -11.25 -23.25 -15.73
N ALA A 143 -12.00 -22.36 -15.08
CA ALA A 143 -13.43 -22.24 -15.28
C ALA A 143 -13.77 -21.85 -16.73
N SER A 144 -13.03 -20.93 -17.34
CA SER A 144 -13.23 -20.52 -18.74
C SER A 144 -12.91 -21.64 -19.72
N ILE A 145 -11.81 -22.37 -19.53
CA ILE A 145 -11.47 -23.54 -20.35
C ILE A 145 -12.57 -24.58 -20.25
N TYR A 146 -13.03 -24.89 -19.03
CA TYR A 146 -14.10 -25.85 -18.83
C TYR A 146 -15.41 -25.40 -19.51
N LEU A 147 -15.85 -24.17 -19.26
CA LEU A 147 -17.11 -23.65 -19.79
C LEU A 147 -17.11 -23.50 -21.32
N GLU A 148 -15.98 -23.09 -21.90
CA GLU A 148 -15.90 -22.85 -23.34
C GLU A 148 -15.63 -24.13 -24.14
N GLU A 149 -14.73 -24.99 -23.66
CA GLU A 149 -14.27 -26.14 -24.44
C GLU A 149 -14.94 -27.45 -24.03
N PHE A 150 -15.36 -27.63 -22.78
CA PHE A 150 -15.83 -28.93 -22.27
C PHE A 150 -17.31 -28.96 -21.89
N ALA A 151 -17.88 -27.85 -21.43
CA ALA A 151 -19.21 -27.84 -20.84
C ALA A 151 -20.29 -28.11 -21.91
N PRO A 152 -21.18 -29.09 -21.68
CA PRO A 152 -22.34 -29.29 -22.54
C PRO A 152 -23.35 -28.14 -22.37
N GLN A 153 -24.10 -27.82 -23.43
CA GLN A 153 -25.19 -26.86 -23.37
C GLN A 153 -26.38 -27.48 -22.63
N ASN A 154 -26.52 -27.17 -21.35
CA ASN A 154 -27.60 -27.64 -20.50
C ASN A 154 -27.94 -26.62 -19.41
N ARG A 155 -29.05 -26.87 -18.71
CA ARG A 155 -29.55 -25.98 -17.65
C ARG A 155 -28.54 -25.73 -16.52
N PHE A 156 -27.60 -26.64 -16.29
CA PHE A 156 -26.57 -26.49 -15.26
C PHE A 156 -25.47 -25.52 -15.72
N THR A 157 -25.00 -25.64 -16.96
CA THR A 157 -24.09 -24.67 -17.57
C THR A 157 -24.74 -23.29 -17.62
N ASP A 158 -26.00 -23.19 -18.04
CA ASP A 158 -26.76 -21.93 -18.05
C ASP A 158 -26.83 -21.29 -16.65
N LEU A 159 -27.06 -22.11 -15.61
CA LEU A 159 -27.09 -21.63 -14.22
C LEU A 159 -25.73 -21.04 -13.81
N ILE A 160 -24.62 -21.69 -14.15
CA ILE A 160 -23.27 -21.20 -13.85
C ILE A 160 -23.02 -19.86 -14.55
N GLU A 161 -23.36 -19.76 -15.83
CA GLU A 161 -23.18 -18.53 -16.63
C GLU A 161 -24.00 -17.35 -16.09
N VAL A 162 -25.24 -17.61 -15.68
CA VAL A 162 -26.09 -16.60 -15.03
C VAL A 162 -25.47 -16.15 -13.70
N ASN A 163 -24.93 -17.06 -12.89
CA ASN A 163 -24.28 -16.70 -11.62
C ASN A 163 -23.01 -15.88 -11.84
N ILE A 164 -22.18 -16.21 -12.83
CA ILE A 164 -21.01 -15.41 -13.21
C ILE A 164 -21.44 -14.00 -13.62
N SER A 165 -22.46 -13.90 -14.48
CA SER A 165 -22.98 -12.61 -14.95
C SER A 165 -23.57 -11.79 -13.80
N ASN A 166 -24.29 -12.43 -12.88
CA ASN A 166 -24.82 -11.78 -11.69
C ASN A 166 -23.70 -11.27 -10.79
N LEU A 167 -22.66 -12.08 -10.52
CA LEU A 167 -21.51 -11.66 -9.73
C LEU A 167 -20.76 -10.48 -10.37
N ALA A 168 -20.65 -10.45 -11.70
CA ALA A 168 -20.02 -9.33 -12.42
C ALA A 168 -20.80 -8.01 -12.30
N ALA A 169 -22.12 -8.09 -12.04
CA ALA A 169 -22.99 -6.92 -11.88
C ALA A 169 -23.03 -6.38 -10.43
N VAL A 170 -22.50 -7.13 -9.45
CA VAL A 170 -22.53 -6.75 -8.04
C VAL A 170 -21.58 -5.56 -7.79
N PRO A 171 -22.05 -4.47 -7.16
CA PRO A 171 -21.18 -3.35 -6.77
C PRO A 171 -20.08 -3.77 -5.78
N SER A 172 -18.89 -3.18 -5.89
CA SER A 172 -17.71 -3.53 -5.06
C SER A 172 -17.95 -3.40 -3.55
N ILE A 173 -18.77 -2.45 -3.11
CA ILE A 173 -19.10 -2.27 -1.68
C ILE A 173 -19.84 -3.49 -1.09
N VAL A 174 -20.65 -4.17 -1.90
CA VAL A 174 -21.39 -5.36 -1.48
C VAL A 174 -20.42 -6.52 -1.21
N PHE A 175 -19.39 -6.68 -2.05
CA PHE A 175 -18.32 -7.64 -1.79
C PHE A 175 -17.56 -7.34 -0.48
N GLY A 176 -17.33 -6.07 -0.15
CA GLY A 176 -16.70 -5.67 1.11
C GLY A 176 -17.52 -6.09 2.33
N ILE A 177 -18.82 -5.82 2.32
CA ILE A 177 -19.73 -6.20 3.42
C ILE A 177 -19.87 -7.73 3.51
N LEU A 178 -19.99 -8.42 2.36
CA LEU A 178 -19.99 -9.88 2.31
C LEU A 178 -18.70 -10.46 2.88
N GLY A 179 -17.55 -9.89 2.54
CA GLY A 179 -16.25 -10.29 3.06
C GLY A 179 -16.17 -10.18 4.57
N LEU A 180 -16.66 -9.07 5.14
CA LEU A 180 -16.75 -8.91 6.59
C LEU A 180 -17.63 -10.00 7.24
N ALA A 181 -18.81 -10.26 6.68
CA ALA A 181 -19.72 -11.27 7.22
C ALA A 181 -19.16 -12.70 7.10
N VAL A 182 -18.64 -13.08 5.93
CA VAL A 182 -18.22 -14.46 5.63
C VAL A 182 -16.83 -14.75 6.20
N PHE A 183 -15.86 -13.89 5.96
CA PHE A 183 -14.46 -14.18 6.31
C PHE A 183 -14.14 -13.80 7.75
N ILE A 184 -14.59 -12.64 8.21
CA ILE A 184 -14.27 -12.17 9.58
C ILE A 184 -15.27 -12.71 10.58
N GLN A 185 -16.58 -12.51 10.38
CA GLN A 185 -17.57 -12.88 11.38
C GLN A 185 -17.85 -14.39 11.41
N PHE A 186 -18.02 -15.03 10.25
CA PHE A 186 -18.33 -16.45 10.17
C PHE A 186 -17.07 -17.34 10.23
N ALA A 187 -16.08 -17.09 9.38
CA ALA A 187 -14.85 -17.88 9.34
C ALA A 187 -13.78 -17.45 10.38
N HIS A 188 -14.05 -16.41 11.18
CA HIS A 188 -13.18 -15.94 12.26
C HIS A 188 -11.75 -15.57 11.80
N LEU A 189 -11.58 -15.14 10.55
CA LEU A 189 -10.29 -14.68 10.04
C LEU A 189 -9.93 -13.31 10.64
N PRO A 190 -8.64 -13.04 10.87
CA PRO A 190 -8.19 -11.80 11.50
C PRO A 190 -8.56 -10.58 10.65
N GLN A 191 -9.03 -9.54 11.33
CA GLN A 191 -9.23 -8.23 10.70
C GLN A 191 -7.89 -7.63 10.25
N SER A 192 -7.95 -6.76 9.24
CA SER A 192 -6.78 -6.07 8.69
C SER A 192 -5.68 -6.99 8.15
N ALA A 193 -5.98 -8.27 7.91
CA ALA A 193 -5.07 -9.21 7.28
C ALA A 193 -5.14 -9.12 5.74
N PRO A 194 -4.00 -9.03 5.04
CA PRO A 194 -3.94 -9.06 3.58
C PRO A 194 -4.67 -10.25 2.95
N LEU A 195 -4.69 -11.40 3.64
CA LEU A 195 -5.41 -12.59 3.17
C LEU A 195 -6.91 -12.33 2.99
N VAL A 196 -7.57 -11.69 3.97
CA VAL A 196 -9.01 -11.42 3.91
C VAL A 196 -9.33 -10.46 2.77
N GLY A 197 -8.56 -9.37 2.65
CA GLY A 197 -8.70 -8.43 1.54
C GLY A 197 -8.50 -9.11 0.18
N GLY A 198 -7.48 -9.97 0.07
CA GLY A 198 -7.19 -10.75 -1.13
C GLY A 198 -8.31 -11.72 -1.51
N LEU A 199 -8.93 -12.39 -0.54
CA LEU A 199 -10.07 -13.29 -0.79
C LEU A 199 -11.32 -12.55 -1.29
N VAL A 200 -11.61 -11.37 -0.74
CA VAL A 200 -12.71 -10.52 -1.21
C VAL A 200 -12.45 -10.03 -2.64
N LEU A 201 -11.23 -9.54 -2.90
CA LEU A 201 -10.82 -9.14 -4.24
C LEU A 201 -10.84 -10.32 -5.21
N THR A 202 -10.54 -11.54 -4.75
CA THR A 202 -10.63 -12.75 -5.57
C THR A 202 -12.07 -12.97 -6.05
N LEU A 203 -13.05 -12.93 -5.15
CA LEU A 203 -14.47 -13.08 -5.50
C LEU A 203 -14.95 -12.00 -6.47
N MET A 204 -14.47 -10.76 -6.30
CA MET A 204 -14.82 -9.63 -7.15
C MET A 204 -14.18 -9.71 -8.55
N THR A 205 -12.94 -10.20 -8.64
CA THR A 205 -12.17 -10.24 -9.89
C THR A 205 -12.45 -11.48 -10.74
N LEU A 206 -12.90 -12.56 -10.10
CA LEU A 206 -13.14 -13.85 -10.77
C LEU A 206 -14.09 -13.75 -11.98
N PRO A 207 -15.26 -13.08 -11.92
CA PRO A 207 -16.15 -12.96 -13.06
C PRO A 207 -15.50 -12.26 -14.25
N THR A 208 -14.73 -11.20 -13.99
CA THR A 208 -14.00 -10.45 -15.01
C THR A 208 -13.00 -11.35 -15.74
N ILE A 209 -12.19 -12.11 -15.00
CA ILE A 209 -11.22 -13.06 -15.59
C ILE A 209 -11.94 -14.14 -16.38
N ILE A 210 -13.05 -14.67 -15.87
CA ILE A 210 -13.79 -15.73 -16.57
C ILE A 210 -14.30 -15.21 -17.92
N ILE A 211 -14.97 -14.05 -17.91
CA ILE A 211 -15.56 -13.45 -19.12
C ILE A 211 -14.48 -13.11 -20.14
N SER A 212 -13.39 -12.46 -19.72
CA SER A 212 -12.31 -12.08 -20.64
C SER A 212 -11.63 -13.32 -21.24
N THR A 213 -11.28 -14.31 -20.41
CA THR A 213 -10.60 -15.53 -20.87
C THR A 213 -11.49 -16.33 -21.83
N ARG A 214 -12.81 -16.40 -21.59
CA ARG A 214 -13.74 -17.06 -22.53
C ARG A 214 -13.79 -16.34 -23.87
N ALA A 215 -13.84 -15.01 -23.86
CA ALA A 215 -13.80 -14.22 -25.09
C ALA A 215 -12.51 -14.49 -25.89
N SER A 216 -11.36 -14.55 -25.21
CA SER A 216 -10.06 -14.89 -25.83
C SER A 216 -10.03 -16.30 -26.41
N LEU A 217 -10.52 -17.31 -25.67
CA LEU A 217 -10.60 -18.69 -26.16
C LEU A 217 -11.51 -18.81 -27.40
N LYS A 218 -12.66 -18.14 -27.36
CA LYS A 218 -13.63 -18.12 -28.46
C LYS A 218 -13.09 -17.43 -29.71
N ALA A 219 -12.17 -16.48 -29.57
CA ALA A 219 -11.54 -15.78 -30.69
C ALA A 219 -10.57 -16.67 -31.50
N VAL A 220 -10.09 -17.77 -30.93
CA VAL A 220 -9.22 -18.72 -31.65
C VAL A 220 -10.03 -19.39 -32.77
N PRO A 221 -9.56 -19.42 -34.03
CA PRO A 221 -10.29 -20.05 -35.13
C PRO A 221 -10.58 -21.55 -34.90
N PRO A 222 -11.79 -22.05 -35.22
CA PRO A 222 -12.13 -23.47 -35.10
C PRO A 222 -11.20 -24.40 -35.89
N SER A 223 -10.69 -23.92 -37.04
CA SER A 223 -9.76 -24.67 -37.89
C SER A 223 -8.48 -25.12 -37.17
N ILE A 224 -8.04 -24.39 -36.14
CA ILE A 224 -6.89 -24.80 -35.31
C ILE A 224 -7.23 -26.04 -34.50
N ARG A 225 -8.45 -26.10 -33.94
CA ARG A 225 -8.93 -27.25 -33.15
C ARG A 225 -9.08 -28.46 -34.06
N ASP A 226 -9.71 -28.28 -35.22
CA ASP A 226 -9.95 -29.34 -36.20
C ASP A 226 -8.64 -29.88 -36.78
N ALA A 227 -7.67 -29.00 -37.09
CA ALA A 227 -6.34 -29.41 -37.54
C ALA A 227 -5.64 -30.26 -36.47
N ALA A 228 -5.60 -29.80 -35.21
CA ALA A 228 -4.96 -30.55 -34.13
C ALA A 228 -5.59 -31.94 -33.94
N LEU A 229 -6.93 -32.04 -33.94
CA LEU A 229 -7.63 -33.31 -33.87
C LEU A 229 -7.36 -34.20 -35.09
N GLY A 230 -7.28 -33.61 -36.28
CA GLY A 230 -7.01 -34.30 -37.55
C GLY A 230 -5.63 -34.97 -37.63
N VAL A 231 -4.64 -34.48 -36.88
CA VAL A 231 -3.31 -35.11 -36.74
C VAL A 231 -3.25 -36.08 -35.54
N GLY A 232 -4.41 -36.40 -34.93
CA GLY A 232 -4.53 -37.36 -33.84
C GLY A 232 -4.29 -36.80 -32.44
N ALA A 233 -4.24 -35.47 -32.25
CA ALA A 233 -4.18 -34.89 -30.91
C ALA A 233 -5.51 -35.13 -30.16
N SER A 234 -5.43 -35.38 -28.86
CA SER A 234 -6.61 -35.37 -27.99
C SER A 234 -7.15 -33.95 -27.82
N LYS A 235 -8.42 -33.83 -27.41
CA LYS A 235 -9.04 -32.53 -27.10
C LYS A 235 -8.25 -31.73 -26.07
N MET A 236 -7.73 -32.40 -25.03
CA MET A 236 -6.84 -31.77 -24.03
C MET A 236 -5.55 -31.24 -24.66
N GLN A 237 -4.88 -32.03 -25.51
CA GLN A 237 -3.66 -31.60 -26.20
C GLN A 237 -3.92 -30.44 -27.16
N SER A 238 -5.06 -30.45 -27.88
CA SER A 238 -5.48 -29.34 -28.74
C SER A 238 -5.61 -28.04 -27.93
N ILE A 239 -6.26 -28.10 -26.77
CA ILE A 239 -6.50 -26.93 -25.93
C ILE A 239 -5.18 -26.42 -25.31
N PHE A 240 -4.42 -27.27 -24.64
CA PHE A 240 -3.24 -26.81 -23.90
C PHE A 240 -2.04 -26.46 -24.80
N HIS A 241 -1.89 -27.10 -25.96
CA HIS A 241 -0.75 -26.84 -26.85
C HIS A 241 -1.04 -25.85 -27.97
N HIS A 242 -2.32 -25.61 -28.33
CA HIS A 242 -2.67 -24.73 -29.46
C HIS A 242 -3.62 -23.62 -29.03
N VAL A 243 -4.80 -23.94 -28.51
CA VAL A 243 -5.84 -22.92 -28.22
C VAL A 243 -5.42 -21.96 -27.12
N LEU A 244 -5.00 -22.49 -25.96
CA LEU A 244 -4.63 -21.67 -24.81
C LEU A 244 -3.41 -20.79 -25.11
N PRO A 245 -2.32 -21.27 -25.74
CA PRO A 245 -1.21 -20.41 -26.14
C PRO A 245 -1.59 -19.32 -27.14
N LEU A 246 -2.47 -19.60 -28.09
CA LEU A 246 -2.97 -18.60 -29.05
C LEU A 246 -3.89 -17.56 -28.39
N ALA A 247 -4.59 -17.94 -27.33
CA ALA A 247 -5.47 -17.05 -26.57
C ALA A 247 -4.73 -16.19 -25.53
N MET A 248 -3.49 -16.55 -25.12
CA MET A 248 -2.72 -15.84 -24.07
C MET A 248 -2.57 -14.31 -24.22
N PRO A 249 -2.48 -13.73 -25.44
CA PRO A 249 -2.36 -12.28 -25.58
C PRO A 249 -3.59 -11.47 -25.13
N GLY A 250 -4.75 -12.11 -24.94
CA GLY A 250 -5.99 -11.47 -24.49
C GLY A 250 -6.43 -11.97 -23.12
#